data_AF-A0A024TM28-F1
#
_entry.id   AF-A0A024TM28-F1
#
_cell.length_a   1.000
_cell.length_b   1.000
_cell.length_c   1.000
_cell.angle_alpha   90.00
_cell.angle_beta   90.00
_cell.angle_gamma   90.00
#
_symmetry.space_group_name_H-M   'P 1'
#
loop_
_entity.id
_entity.type
_entity.pdbx_description
1 polymer ?
#
loop_
_entity_poly.entity_id
_entity_poly.type
_entity_poly.pdbx_seq_one_letter_code
_entity_poly.pdbx_strand_id
1 'polypeptide(L)'
;MEAEAAAPTCMYPVQGNVFTAMRCPLHAAACIISAIECDVVATFNQTDLAIQPNLDVFDIPIASVEMLPANISHVSFRRNGIKHLGDLSLDASGRPSSTASLSLIDQDLHALTSQTRFPRTLRSLTLARSSVTAIKSTSFPPTLTSLDLSDNVLNDFVVDSTSFGVLSRIPSFGVNVTIQVAGSSCMSIPGARFESVQNGRFFLCVLRLMNDTEPSDASSANTMHDPTTIAPLPHSNTGDSPTGRSASSIFVTVALVSVIVVGVIVAAFYLLRRPTAMLPRVLTTSRTSRRLSASFLTHSPPKTTKRSSIIGAHDVRFDPSVACARLARSDLRSVHVLHADGLAVVSFGYWKVHAPVTIRQLQPNSPTDSIATFMDEARTCVLVVHEHIVTCLGVSWSTSSDVAIVSEHMEGGTLQTHMTQYGHTRQFHEAKWVVAFQVTDALVYLHAHGIVYRTLHAESVLLSADGHPKLSNYGLRRSQAKKGVGGGVSLVWAHLASTAPELLNGGDHSAASDVYALGVLLCQLDHGVPSSSSSYLDLNGDDTLRGDVERIVLGKYRPVVSSTCPDDIAALIQKCVQVNPRDRPTAEAVLLALQPYHHDVDGAVDV
;
A
#
# COMPACT_ATOMS: atom_id res chain seq x y z
N MET A 1 -1.53 -3.26 34.82
CA MET A 1 -2.60 -3.52 33.82
C MET A 1 -2.05 -3.03 32.50
N GLU A 2 -1.28 -3.88 31.83
CA GLU A 2 -0.61 -3.53 30.59
C GLU A 2 -1.59 -3.58 29.41
N ALA A 3 -1.40 -2.67 28.47
CA ALA A 3 -2.00 -2.77 27.15
C ALA A 3 -1.00 -3.51 26.25
N GLU A 4 -1.35 -4.70 25.82
CA GLU A 4 -0.52 -5.57 24.99
C GLU A 4 -0.31 -4.92 23.61
N ALA A 5 0.92 -4.49 23.34
CA ALA A 5 1.25 -3.73 22.13
C ALA A 5 1.39 -4.68 20.93
N ALA A 6 0.30 -4.87 20.20
CA ALA A 6 0.24 -5.76 19.04
C ALA A 6 1.29 -5.43 17.96
N ALA A 7 1.70 -6.47 17.24
CA ALA A 7 2.58 -6.40 16.07
C ALA A 7 2.00 -5.50 14.95
N PRO A 8 2.76 -5.16 13.89
CA PRO A 8 2.19 -4.60 12.68
C PRO A 8 1.19 -5.56 12.01
N THR A 9 -0.07 -5.49 12.43
CA THR A 9 -1.19 -6.02 11.66
C THR A 9 -1.24 -5.39 10.28
N CYS A 10 -1.68 -6.16 9.29
CA CYS A 10 -2.09 -5.63 8.00
C CYS A 10 -3.19 -4.56 8.20
N MET A 11 -3.36 -3.67 7.23
CA MET A 11 -4.47 -2.71 7.26
C MET A 11 -5.84 -3.39 7.20
N TYR A 12 -5.89 -4.62 6.66
CA TYR A 12 -7.07 -5.46 6.66
C TYR A 12 -7.22 -6.15 8.02
N PRO A 13 -8.28 -5.89 8.80
CA PRO A 13 -8.42 -6.41 10.18
C PRO A 13 -8.98 -7.84 10.24
N VAL A 14 -9.00 -8.56 9.11
CA VAL A 14 -9.54 -9.92 8.97
C VAL A 14 -8.41 -10.95 8.94
N GLN A 15 -8.71 -12.20 9.28
CA GLN A 15 -7.75 -13.31 9.14
C GLN A 15 -7.91 -14.00 7.78
N GLY A 16 -6.81 -14.27 7.10
CA GLY A 16 -6.77 -14.85 5.74
C GLY A 16 -6.48 -13.79 4.67
N ASN A 17 -6.91 -14.03 3.44
CA ASN A 17 -6.64 -13.12 2.31
C ASN A 17 -7.80 -12.12 2.09
N VAL A 18 -7.51 -10.97 1.48
CA VAL A 18 -8.51 -9.98 1.07
C VAL A 18 -8.42 -9.71 -0.43
N PHE A 19 -9.56 -9.77 -1.10
CA PHE A 19 -9.70 -9.27 -2.47
C PHE A 19 -9.89 -7.75 -2.43
N THR A 20 -9.03 -7.03 -3.15
CA THR A 20 -8.89 -5.57 -3.05
C THR A 20 -8.32 -4.98 -4.35
N ALA A 21 -8.30 -3.65 -4.43
CA ALA A 21 -7.50 -2.90 -5.40
C ALA A 21 -6.42 -2.02 -4.73
N MET A 22 -6.46 -1.85 -3.41
CA MET A 22 -5.46 -1.06 -2.69
C MET A 22 -4.16 -1.85 -2.53
N ARG A 23 -3.03 -1.21 -2.87
CA ARG A 23 -1.67 -1.80 -2.87
C ARG A 23 -1.43 -2.90 -3.93
N CYS A 24 -2.29 -3.03 -4.93
CA CYS A 24 -2.02 -3.87 -6.08
C CYS A 24 -0.92 -3.23 -6.98
N PRO A 25 -0.09 -4.02 -7.67
CA PRO A 25 0.88 -3.50 -8.65
C PRO A 25 0.18 -2.70 -9.77
N LEU A 26 0.86 -1.70 -10.34
CA LEU A 26 0.28 -0.77 -11.34
C LEU A 26 -0.39 -1.43 -12.56
N HIS A 27 0.00 -2.64 -12.94
CA HIS A 27 -0.61 -3.40 -14.04
C HIS A 27 -1.93 -4.10 -13.67
N ALA A 28 -2.20 -4.28 -12.37
CA ALA A 28 -3.33 -5.04 -11.85
C ALA A 28 -4.54 -4.13 -11.57
N ALA A 29 -5.71 -4.47 -12.10
CA ALA A 29 -6.98 -3.80 -11.80
C ALA A 29 -7.54 -4.20 -10.42
N ALA A 30 -7.16 -5.38 -9.93
CA ALA A 30 -7.41 -5.90 -8.60
C ALA A 30 -6.36 -6.95 -8.25
N CYS A 31 -6.26 -7.31 -6.98
CA CYS A 31 -5.37 -8.34 -6.46
C CYS A 31 -5.94 -8.98 -5.20
N ILE A 32 -5.34 -10.09 -4.78
CA ILE A 32 -5.60 -10.74 -3.50
C ILE A 32 -4.34 -10.56 -2.66
N ILE A 33 -4.51 -10.00 -1.45
CA ILE A 33 -3.42 -9.69 -0.52
C ILE A 33 -3.59 -10.51 0.76
N SER A 34 -2.50 -11.03 1.33
CA SER A 34 -2.54 -11.67 2.65
C SER A 34 -2.77 -10.62 3.74
N ALA A 35 -3.84 -10.74 4.53
CA ALA A 35 -4.03 -9.90 5.72
C ALA A 35 -3.12 -10.32 6.89
N ILE A 36 -2.33 -11.38 6.73
CA ILE A 36 -1.34 -11.84 7.70
C ILE A 36 0.06 -11.33 7.31
N GLU A 37 0.47 -11.55 6.06
CA GLU A 37 1.84 -11.32 5.59
C GLU A 37 2.01 -10.02 4.76
N CYS A 38 0.89 -9.37 4.38
CA CYS A 38 0.84 -8.12 3.61
C CYS A 38 1.37 -8.20 2.16
N ASP A 39 1.65 -9.40 1.66
CA ASP A 39 2.12 -9.71 0.31
C ASP A 39 0.97 -9.90 -0.70
N VAL A 40 1.31 -9.96 -1.98
CA VAL A 40 0.34 -10.11 -3.09
C VAL A 40 0.29 -11.58 -3.53
N VAL A 41 -0.79 -12.26 -3.14
CA VAL A 41 -1.05 -13.68 -3.40
C VAL A 41 -1.48 -13.95 -4.85
N ALA A 42 -2.19 -13.01 -5.48
CA ALA A 42 -2.59 -13.08 -6.88
C ALA A 42 -2.91 -11.69 -7.46
N THR A 43 -2.73 -11.50 -8.78
CA THR A 43 -3.04 -10.27 -9.52
C THR A 43 -4.01 -10.53 -10.68
N PHE A 44 -4.79 -9.52 -11.05
CA PHE A 44 -5.70 -9.56 -12.21
C PHE A 44 -5.45 -8.33 -13.09
N ASN A 45 -4.86 -8.51 -14.29
CA ASN A 45 -4.33 -7.40 -15.10
C ASN A 45 -5.41 -6.55 -15.77
N GLN A 46 -5.15 -5.26 -15.96
CA GLN A 46 -6.03 -4.37 -16.73
C GLN A 46 -6.18 -4.81 -18.20
N THR A 47 -5.17 -5.43 -18.81
CA THR A 47 -5.21 -5.87 -20.22
C THR A 47 -6.20 -7.00 -20.44
N ASP A 48 -6.15 -8.03 -19.59
CA ASP A 48 -6.99 -9.22 -19.70
C ASP A 48 -8.46 -8.86 -19.41
N LEU A 49 -8.66 -8.01 -18.40
CA LEU A 49 -9.95 -7.49 -17.97
C LEU A 49 -10.53 -6.39 -18.89
N ALA A 50 -9.73 -5.77 -19.76
CA ALA A 50 -10.21 -4.89 -20.82
C ALA A 50 -10.74 -5.67 -22.04
N ILE A 51 -10.31 -6.93 -22.21
CA ILE A 51 -10.74 -7.81 -23.30
C ILE A 51 -11.98 -8.64 -22.88
N GLN A 52 -12.12 -8.95 -21.58
CA GLN A 52 -13.29 -9.66 -21.04
C GLN A 52 -13.94 -8.88 -19.88
N PRO A 53 -15.22 -8.46 -19.98
CA PRO A 53 -15.90 -7.69 -18.94
C PRO A 53 -16.37 -8.57 -17.75
N ASN A 54 -15.79 -9.76 -17.63
CA ASN A 54 -16.14 -10.82 -16.69
C ASN A 54 -14.91 -11.15 -15.85
N LEU A 55 -15.02 -11.07 -14.53
CA LEU A 55 -14.04 -11.64 -13.60
C LEU A 55 -14.63 -12.91 -12.98
N ASP A 56 -13.89 -14.01 -13.02
CA ASP A 56 -14.29 -15.29 -12.44
C ASP A 56 -13.14 -15.86 -11.58
N VAL A 57 -13.29 -15.85 -10.27
CA VAL A 57 -12.27 -16.23 -9.28
C VAL A 57 -12.69 -17.52 -8.58
N PHE A 58 -11.78 -18.48 -8.53
CA PHE A 58 -12.13 -19.86 -8.26
C PHE A 58 -11.03 -20.62 -7.51
N ASP A 59 -11.40 -21.37 -6.46
CA ASP A 59 -10.52 -22.15 -5.56
C ASP A 59 -9.36 -21.35 -4.88
N ILE A 60 -9.21 -20.04 -5.13
CA ILE A 60 -8.30 -19.16 -4.38
C ILE A 60 -8.96 -18.75 -3.04
N PRO A 61 -8.30 -18.95 -1.88
CA PRO A 61 -8.83 -18.50 -0.59
C PRO A 61 -8.96 -16.98 -0.49
N ILE A 62 -10.13 -16.49 -0.09
CA ILE A 62 -10.45 -15.07 0.13
C ILE A 62 -11.39 -15.01 1.35
N ALA A 63 -10.99 -14.30 2.42
CA ALA A 63 -11.82 -14.13 3.62
C ALA A 63 -12.77 -12.93 3.53
N SER A 64 -12.32 -11.83 2.90
CA SER A 64 -13.11 -10.60 2.71
C SER A 64 -12.99 -10.06 1.29
N VAL A 65 -14.05 -9.41 0.80
CA VAL A 65 -14.07 -8.64 -0.45
C VAL A 65 -14.44 -7.19 -0.14
N GLU A 66 -13.58 -6.25 -0.54
CA GLU A 66 -13.77 -4.80 -0.38
C GLU A 66 -13.54 -4.09 -1.72
N MET A 67 -14.53 -3.30 -2.16
CA MET A 67 -14.63 -2.75 -3.52
C MET A 67 -14.67 -3.85 -4.61
N LEU A 68 -14.93 -3.43 -5.86
CA LEU A 68 -14.88 -4.30 -7.04
C LEU A 68 -13.87 -3.74 -8.07
N PRO A 69 -13.35 -4.55 -9.02
CA PRO A 69 -12.43 -4.04 -10.03
C PRO A 69 -13.15 -3.07 -10.97
N ALA A 70 -12.46 -2.00 -11.38
CA ALA A 70 -13.02 -1.03 -12.30
C ALA A 70 -13.36 -1.69 -13.66
N ASN A 71 -14.43 -1.19 -14.30
CA ASN A 71 -14.95 -1.62 -15.62
C ASN A 71 -15.50 -3.07 -15.73
N ILE A 72 -15.56 -3.86 -14.64
CA ILE A 72 -16.14 -5.21 -14.68
C ILE A 72 -17.66 -5.16 -14.56
N SER A 73 -18.37 -5.85 -15.45
CA SER A 73 -19.84 -5.95 -15.43
C SER A 73 -20.35 -7.25 -14.82
N HIS A 74 -19.60 -8.35 -14.90
CA HIS A 74 -19.92 -9.62 -14.23
C HIS A 74 -18.78 -10.07 -13.32
N VAL A 75 -19.05 -10.27 -12.03
CA VAL A 75 -18.09 -10.80 -11.05
C VAL A 75 -18.61 -12.13 -10.50
N SER A 76 -17.77 -13.15 -10.50
CA SER A 76 -18.06 -14.49 -9.99
C SER A 76 -16.96 -14.93 -9.03
N PHE A 77 -17.38 -15.42 -7.86
CA PHE A 77 -16.55 -16.02 -6.82
C PHE A 77 -17.12 -17.40 -6.50
N ARG A 78 -16.33 -18.46 -6.70
CA ARG A 78 -16.73 -19.84 -6.43
C ARG A 78 -15.69 -20.57 -5.57
N ARG A 79 -16.12 -21.20 -4.47
CA ARG A 79 -15.24 -21.97 -3.56
C ARG A 79 -14.05 -21.17 -3.00
N ASN A 80 -14.27 -19.91 -2.60
CA ASN A 80 -13.20 -19.04 -2.07
C ASN A 80 -13.17 -18.95 -0.54
N GLY A 81 -14.24 -19.35 0.15
CA GLY A 81 -14.34 -19.24 1.61
C GLY A 81 -14.64 -17.82 2.12
N ILE A 82 -15.32 -16.99 1.31
CA ILE A 82 -15.63 -15.58 1.64
C ILE A 82 -16.60 -15.53 2.82
N LYS A 83 -16.19 -14.81 3.87
CA LYS A 83 -16.91 -14.65 5.15
C LYS A 83 -17.49 -13.25 5.32
N HIS A 84 -16.89 -12.26 4.66
CA HIS A 84 -17.21 -10.85 4.84
C HIS A 84 -17.30 -10.11 3.50
N LEU A 85 -18.25 -9.19 3.39
CA LEU A 85 -18.44 -8.29 2.24
C LEU A 85 -18.59 -6.84 2.72
N GLY A 86 -17.64 -5.99 2.33
CA GLY A 86 -17.65 -4.56 2.66
C GLY A 86 -18.50 -3.71 1.69
N ASP A 87 -18.05 -2.49 1.43
CA ASP A 87 -18.67 -1.63 0.43
C ASP A 87 -18.23 -2.09 -0.98
N LEU A 88 -19.15 -2.75 -1.70
CA LEU A 88 -18.99 -3.17 -3.09
C LEU A 88 -19.65 -2.16 -4.06
N SER A 89 -20.21 -1.07 -3.55
CA SER A 89 -20.84 -0.04 -4.40
C SER A 89 -19.82 0.84 -5.11
N LEU A 90 -18.56 0.80 -4.66
CA LEU A 90 -17.42 1.49 -5.25
C LEU A 90 -16.48 0.52 -5.97
N ASP A 91 -15.79 1.04 -6.98
CA ASP A 91 -14.69 0.39 -7.68
C ASP A 91 -13.31 0.72 -7.07
N ALA A 92 -12.29 0.05 -7.59
CA ALA A 92 -10.87 0.25 -7.34
C ALA A 92 -10.38 1.73 -7.32
N SER A 93 -11.07 2.64 -8.00
CA SER A 93 -10.73 4.05 -8.12
C SER A 93 -11.60 4.97 -7.25
N GLY A 94 -12.44 4.40 -6.38
CA GLY A 94 -13.40 5.13 -5.56
C GLY A 94 -14.60 5.68 -6.34
N ARG A 95 -14.84 5.19 -7.57
CA ARG A 95 -16.00 5.56 -8.40
C ARG A 95 -17.14 4.55 -8.22
N PRO A 96 -18.39 4.88 -8.56
CA PRO A 96 -19.49 3.91 -8.49
C PRO A 96 -19.23 2.71 -9.41
N SER A 97 -19.33 1.49 -8.86
CA SER A 97 -19.04 0.26 -9.61
C SER A 97 -20.00 0.03 -10.79
N SER A 98 -19.44 -0.46 -11.90
CA SER A 98 -20.14 -0.87 -13.12
C SER A 98 -20.79 -2.26 -13.05
N THR A 99 -20.56 -3.02 -11.97
CA THR A 99 -20.92 -4.44 -11.90
C THR A 99 -22.44 -4.67 -11.90
N ALA A 100 -22.94 -5.22 -13.01
CA ALA A 100 -24.34 -5.55 -13.24
C ALA A 100 -24.73 -6.96 -12.73
N SER A 101 -23.76 -7.85 -12.50
CA SER A 101 -23.99 -9.19 -11.97
C SER A 101 -22.91 -9.56 -10.95
N LEU A 102 -23.32 -9.99 -9.76
CA LEU A 102 -22.43 -10.52 -8.71
C LEU A 102 -22.88 -11.93 -8.34
N SER A 103 -21.96 -12.88 -8.41
CA SER A 103 -22.21 -14.29 -8.10
C SER A 103 -21.23 -14.75 -7.03
N LEU A 104 -21.77 -15.14 -5.88
CA LEU A 104 -21.06 -15.78 -4.77
C LEU A 104 -21.69 -17.16 -4.61
N ILE A 105 -20.91 -18.21 -4.88
CA ILE A 105 -21.38 -19.60 -4.84
C ILE A 105 -20.39 -20.44 -4.05
N ASP A 106 -20.87 -21.34 -3.20
CA ASP A 106 -20.04 -22.21 -2.35
C ASP A 106 -19.05 -21.38 -1.49
N GLN A 107 -19.60 -20.58 -0.56
CA GLN A 107 -18.88 -19.63 0.30
C GLN A 107 -19.27 -19.77 1.79
N ASP A 108 -18.47 -19.17 2.68
CA ASP A 108 -18.66 -19.18 4.14
C ASP A 108 -19.45 -17.94 4.65
N LEU A 109 -20.33 -17.38 3.82
CA LEU A 109 -20.93 -16.05 4.01
C LEU A 109 -22.14 -16.07 4.96
N HIS A 110 -21.87 -16.25 6.25
CA HIS A 110 -22.91 -16.47 7.26
C HIS A 110 -24.02 -15.39 7.33
N ALA A 111 -23.72 -14.13 7.01
CA ALA A 111 -24.73 -13.07 7.00
C ALA A 111 -24.39 -11.90 6.07
N LEU A 112 -25.42 -11.23 5.54
CA LEU A 112 -25.31 -9.86 5.01
C LEU A 112 -25.65 -8.85 6.13
N THR A 113 -24.98 -7.70 6.12
CA THR A 113 -25.16 -6.63 7.13
C THR A 113 -25.40 -5.27 6.49
N SER A 114 -25.59 -4.23 7.30
CA SER A 114 -25.66 -2.83 6.88
C SER A 114 -24.33 -2.23 6.42
N GLN A 115 -23.20 -2.93 6.62
CA GLN A 115 -21.91 -2.57 6.03
C GLN A 115 -21.83 -2.99 4.56
N THR A 116 -22.49 -4.10 4.20
CA THR A 116 -22.51 -4.60 2.83
C THR A 116 -23.35 -3.70 1.95
N ARG A 117 -22.74 -3.12 0.91
CA ARG A 117 -23.38 -2.21 -0.04
C ARG A 117 -23.14 -2.69 -1.45
N PHE A 118 -24.18 -2.69 -2.28
CA PHE A 118 -24.11 -3.20 -3.65
C PHE A 118 -23.99 -2.09 -4.70
N PRO A 119 -23.43 -2.37 -5.89
CA PRO A 119 -23.45 -1.45 -7.03
C PRO A 119 -24.86 -0.99 -7.37
N ARG A 120 -25.03 0.31 -7.66
CA ARG A 120 -26.31 0.88 -8.15
C ARG A 120 -26.72 0.38 -9.54
N THR A 121 -25.83 -0.36 -10.19
CA THR A 121 -25.94 -0.98 -11.51
C THR A 121 -26.35 -2.46 -11.44
N LEU A 122 -26.32 -3.06 -10.24
CA LEU A 122 -26.51 -4.50 -10.03
C LEU A 122 -27.94 -4.94 -10.40
N ARG A 123 -28.04 -5.94 -11.28
CA ARG A 123 -29.29 -6.54 -11.78
C ARG A 123 -29.48 -7.99 -11.34
N SER A 124 -28.39 -8.72 -11.12
CA SER A 124 -28.41 -10.10 -10.63
C SER A 124 -27.48 -10.25 -9.43
N LEU A 125 -27.98 -10.86 -8.37
CA LEU A 125 -27.20 -11.26 -7.20
C LEU A 125 -27.47 -12.75 -6.91
N THR A 126 -26.42 -13.57 -6.96
CA THR A 126 -26.46 -14.98 -6.57
C THR A 126 -25.65 -15.19 -5.31
N LEU A 127 -26.23 -15.85 -4.31
CA LEU A 127 -25.63 -16.22 -3.03
C LEU A 127 -25.82 -17.73 -2.76
N ALA A 128 -25.92 -18.55 -3.82
CA ALA A 128 -26.30 -19.95 -3.71
C ALA A 128 -25.26 -20.77 -2.92
N ARG A 129 -25.73 -21.71 -2.07
CA ARG A 129 -24.87 -22.55 -1.19
C ARG A 129 -23.80 -21.77 -0.41
N SER A 130 -24.09 -20.53 -0.03
CA SER A 130 -23.12 -19.62 0.60
C SER A 130 -23.29 -19.49 2.12
N SER A 131 -23.90 -20.49 2.76
CA SER A 131 -24.08 -20.58 4.21
C SER A 131 -24.82 -19.38 4.84
N VAL A 132 -25.63 -18.65 4.07
CA VAL A 132 -26.31 -17.42 4.50
C VAL A 132 -27.44 -17.77 5.47
N THR A 133 -27.29 -17.36 6.72
CA THR A 133 -28.28 -17.57 7.79
C THR A 133 -29.04 -16.30 8.19
N ALA A 134 -28.52 -15.12 7.83
CA ALA A 134 -29.17 -13.85 8.13
C ALA A 134 -28.92 -12.78 7.06
N ILE A 135 -29.92 -11.92 6.81
CA ILE A 135 -29.78 -10.66 6.09
C ILE A 135 -30.27 -9.55 7.03
N LYS A 136 -29.40 -8.62 7.42
CA LYS A 136 -29.69 -7.64 8.48
C LYS A 136 -29.44 -6.20 8.01
N SER A 137 -30.51 -5.51 7.64
CA SER A 137 -30.51 -4.10 7.23
C SER A 137 -29.58 -3.81 6.04
N THR A 138 -29.43 -4.78 5.15
CA THR A 138 -28.73 -4.64 3.86
C THR A 138 -29.68 -4.00 2.85
N SER A 139 -29.24 -2.93 2.20
CA SER A 139 -30.06 -2.19 1.24
C SER A 139 -29.84 -2.72 -0.19
N PHE A 140 -30.90 -3.14 -0.87
CA PHE A 140 -30.84 -3.73 -2.21
C PHE A 140 -31.11 -2.67 -3.29
N PRO A 141 -30.32 -2.62 -4.37
CA PRO A 141 -30.43 -1.56 -5.37
C PRO A 141 -31.73 -1.69 -6.20
N PRO A 142 -32.35 -0.57 -6.61
CA PRO A 142 -33.63 -0.59 -7.32
C PRO A 142 -33.56 -1.21 -8.72
N THR A 143 -32.35 -1.45 -9.23
CA THR A 143 -32.05 -2.15 -10.48
C THR A 143 -32.06 -3.68 -10.37
N LEU A 144 -32.15 -4.24 -9.15
CA LEU A 144 -32.07 -5.67 -8.93
C LEU A 144 -33.32 -6.38 -9.48
N THR A 145 -33.12 -7.28 -10.44
CA THR A 145 -34.17 -8.07 -11.11
C THR A 145 -34.12 -9.55 -10.76
N SER A 146 -32.99 -10.04 -10.28
CA SER A 146 -32.76 -11.44 -9.88
C SER A 146 -32.02 -11.50 -8.55
N LEU A 147 -32.53 -12.31 -7.63
CA LEU A 147 -31.88 -12.64 -6.37
C LEU A 147 -31.99 -14.16 -6.16
N ASP A 148 -30.87 -14.87 -6.21
CA ASP A 148 -30.83 -16.31 -5.98
C ASP A 148 -30.21 -16.63 -4.61
N LEU A 149 -31.04 -17.14 -3.70
CA LEU A 149 -30.67 -17.59 -2.36
C LEU A 149 -30.73 -19.13 -2.24
N SER A 150 -30.73 -19.87 -3.35
CA SER A 150 -30.87 -21.33 -3.36
C SER A 150 -29.90 -22.04 -2.41
N ASP A 151 -30.40 -23.08 -1.74
CA ASP A 151 -29.66 -23.93 -0.82
C ASP A 151 -29.10 -23.17 0.41
N ASN A 152 -29.80 -22.11 0.85
CA ASN A 152 -29.56 -21.41 2.13
C ASN A 152 -30.78 -21.52 3.07
N VAL A 153 -30.54 -21.37 4.37
CA VAL A 153 -31.57 -21.41 5.44
C VAL A 153 -31.47 -20.13 6.27
N LEU A 154 -32.30 -19.14 5.94
CA LEU A 154 -32.30 -17.84 6.61
C LEU A 154 -33.21 -17.85 7.83
N ASN A 155 -32.63 -17.63 9.01
CA ASN A 155 -33.35 -17.50 10.27
C ASN A 155 -33.81 -16.05 10.54
N ASP A 156 -33.13 -15.08 9.92
CA ASP A 156 -33.38 -13.66 10.08
C ASP A 156 -33.28 -12.92 8.73
N PHE A 157 -34.23 -12.04 8.42
CA PHE A 157 -34.30 -11.33 7.14
C PHE A 157 -34.97 -9.96 7.37
N VAL A 158 -34.16 -8.98 7.76
CA VAL A 158 -34.54 -7.60 8.04
C VAL A 158 -34.06 -6.68 6.91
N VAL A 159 -34.98 -5.91 6.34
CA VAL A 159 -34.74 -4.97 5.24
C VAL A 159 -35.41 -3.61 5.48
N ASP A 160 -34.98 -2.58 4.77
CA ASP A 160 -35.69 -1.29 4.72
C ASP A 160 -36.92 -1.36 3.78
N SER A 161 -37.85 -0.41 3.93
CA SER A 161 -39.07 -0.33 3.10
C SER A 161 -38.78 -0.21 1.60
N THR A 162 -37.70 0.49 1.24
CA THR A 162 -37.21 0.60 -0.15
C THR A 162 -36.82 -0.77 -0.74
N SER A 163 -36.07 -1.57 0.02
CA SER A 163 -35.59 -2.89 -0.36
C SER A 163 -36.71 -3.92 -0.39
N PHE A 164 -37.65 -3.86 0.56
CA PHE A 164 -38.88 -4.66 0.49
C PHE A 164 -39.66 -4.38 -0.81
N GLY A 165 -39.74 -3.11 -1.22
CA GLY A 165 -40.30 -2.71 -2.50
C GLY A 165 -39.57 -3.29 -3.72
N VAL A 166 -38.28 -3.60 -3.62
CA VAL A 166 -37.52 -4.31 -4.67
C VAL A 166 -37.80 -5.81 -4.61
N LEU A 167 -37.63 -6.43 -3.44
CA LEU A 167 -37.74 -7.88 -3.23
C LEU A 167 -39.14 -8.44 -3.55
N SER A 168 -40.19 -7.64 -3.35
CA SER A 168 -41.58 -7.97 -3.71
C SER A 168 -41.84 -8.03 -5.23
N ARG A 169 -40.93 -7.51 -6.07
CA ARG A 169 -41.04 -7.52 -7.55
C ARG A 169 -40.17 -8.59 -8.24
N ILE A 170 -39.26 -9.23 -7.52
CA ILE A 170 -38.40 -10.30 -8.07
C ILE A 170 -39.25 -11.58 -8.24
N PRO A 171 -39.11 -12.36 -9.34
CA PRO A 171 -40.04 -13.47 -9.64
C PRO A 171 -39.84 -14.75 -8.81
N SER A 172 -38.67 -14.93 -8.18
CA SER A 172 -38.42 -15.95 -7.14
C SER A 172 -37.13 -15.60 -6.38
N PHE A 173 -36.89 -16.26 -5.24
CA PHE A 173 -35.65 -16.14 -4.47
C PHE A 173 -34.70 -17.35 -4.68
N GLY A 174 -34.80 -18.02 -5.84
CA GLY A 174 -34.16 -19.30 -6.09
C GLY A 174 -35.08 -20.51 -5.90
N VAL A 175 -34.55 -21.70 -6.12
CA VAL A 175 -35.31 -22.97 -6.15
C VAL A 175 -35.53 -23.50 -4.73
N ASN A 176 -34.45 -23.59 -3.95
CA ASN A 176 -34.38 -24.27 -2.65
C ASN A 176 -34.01 -23.31 -1.48
N VAL A 177 -34.64 -22.13 -1.37
CA VAL A 177 -34.43 -21.26 -0.19
C VAL A 177 -35.45 -21.57 0.91
N THR A 178 -34.97 -21.65 2.16
CA THR A 178 -35.82 -21.73 3.35
C THR A 178 -35.68 -20.43 4.15
N ILE A 179 -36.80 -19.83 4.54
CA ILE A 179 -36.85 -18.58 5.34
C ILE A 179 -37.71 -18.85 6.58
N GLN A 180 -37.11 -18.78 7.77
CA GLN A 180 -37.68 -19.17 9.07
C GLN A 180 -37.86 -17.98 10.03
N VAL A 181 -38.04 -16.77 9.51
CA VAL A 181 -38.23 -15.56 10.32
C VAL A 181 -39.53 -15.66 11.12
N ALA A 182 -39.44 -15.64 12.45
CA ALA A 182 -40.61 -15.66 13.32
C ALA A 182 -41.26 -14.27 13.43
N GLY A 183 -42.59 -14.22 13.37
CA GLY A 183 -43.32 -12.96 13.56
C GLY A 183 -43.04 -12.31 14.92
N SER A 184 -42.81 -13.10 15.96
CA SER A 184 -42.44 -12.62 17.30
C SER A 184 -41.04 -12.01 17.37
N SER A 185 -40.03 -12.58 16.70
CA SER A 185 -38.72 -11.94 16.60
C SER A 185 -38.79 -10.65 15.77
N CYS A 186 -39.68 -10.58 14.78
CA CYS A 186 -39.97 -9.35 14.04
C CYS A 186 -40.55 -8.25 14.94
N MET A 187 -41.59 -8.59 15.73
CA MET A 187 -42.28 -7.66 16.63
C MET A 187 -41.40 -7.13 17.77
N SER A 188 -40.29 -7.81 18.09
CA SER A 188 -39.30 -7.31 19.06
C SER A 188 -38.41 -6.17 18.52
N ILE A 189 -38.44 -5.89 17.21
CA ILE A 189 -37.65 -4.85 16.56
C ILE A 189 -38.48 -3.55 16.46
N PRO A 190 -38.10 -2.44 17.12
CA PRO A 190 -38.88 -1.20 17.10
C PRO A 190 -39.06 -0.65 15.68
N GLY A 191 -40.31 -0.41 15.28
CA GLY A 191 -40.64 0.11 13.95
C GLY A 191 -40.58 -0.91 12.80
N ALA A 192 -40.40 -2.20 13.10
CA ALA A 192 -40.50 -3.26 12.10
C ALA A 192 -41.96 -3.71 11.86
N ARG A 193 -42.23 -4.16 10.64
CA ARG A 193 -43.45 -4.91 10.25
C ARG A 193 -43.09 -6.28 9.71
N PHE A 194 -43.96 -7.26 9.93
CA PHE A 194 -43.80 -8.61 9.39
C PHE A 194 -44.67 -8.75 8.14
N GLU A 195 -44.05 -8.70 6.95
CA GLU A 195 -44.77 -8.57 5.67
C GLU A 195 -44.39 -9.69 4.70
N SER A 196 -45.35 -10.14 3.89
CA SER A 196 -45.20 -11.30 3.00
C SER A 196 -44.74 -10.91 1.60
N VAL A 197 -43.88 -11.74 1.01
CA VAL A 197 -43.41 -11.66 -0.39
C VAL A 197 -43.69 -12.97 -1.12
N GLN A 198 -43.42 -12.99 -2.44
CA GLN A 198 -43.57 -14.20 -3.28
C GLN A 198 -44.95 -14.84 -3.14
N ASN A 199 -46.01 -14.04 -3.28
CA ASN A 199 -47.42 -14.42 -3.14
C ASN A 199 -47.76 -15.15 -1.81
N GLY A 200 -47.10 -14.77 -0.71
CA GLY A 200 -47.30 -15.38 0.61
C GLY A 200 -46.37 -16.55 0.93
N ARG A 201 -45.46 -16.93 0.02
CA ARG A 201 -44.52 -18.05 0.23
C ARG A 201 -43.48 -17.77 1.32
N PHE A 202 -43.10 -16.51 1.53
CA PHE A 202 -42.11 -16.11 2.54
C PHE A 202 -42.54 -14.82 3.26
N PHE A 203 -42.06 -14.64 4.49
CA PHE A 203 -42.28 -13.45 5.31
C PHE A 203 -40.95 -12.80 5.70
N LEU A 204 -40.91 -11.47 5.68
CA LEU A 204 -39.73 -10.64 5.92
C LEU A 204 -40.01 -9.61 7.02
N CYS A 205 -38.95 -9.09 7.64
CA CYS A 205 -39.04 -7.93 8.53
C CYS A 205 -38.71 -6.64 7.78
N VAL A 206 -39.64 -5.69 7.80
CA VAL A 206 -39.55 -4.41 7.08
C VAL A 206 -39.43 -3.27 8.09
N LEU A 207 -38.28 -2.60 8.12
CA LEU A 207 -38.03 -1.42 8.94
C LEU A 207 -38.64 -0.18 8.29
N ARG A 208 -39.47 0.55 9.03
CA ARG A 208 -39.94 1.88 8.61
C ARG A 208 -38.90 2.94 8.97
N LEU A 209 -38.53 3.77 8.00
CA LEU A 209 -37.74 4.98 8.27
C LEU A 209 -38.64 6.04 8.91
N MET A 210 -38.10 6.81 9.86
CA MET A 210 -38.81 7.84 10.63
C MET A 210 -39.11 9.12 9.83
N ASN A 211 -39.46 8.97 8.55
CA ASN A 211 -39.77 10.04 7.60
C ASN A 211 -41.06 9.77 6.80
N ASP A 212 -41.65 8.58 6.91
CA ASP A 212 -42.96 8.25 6.32
C ASP A 212 -44.10 8.83 7.18
N THR A 213 -44.34 10.14 7.07
CA THR A 213 -45.54 10.76 7.63
C THR A 213 -46.78 10.37 6.83
N GLU A 214 -47.44 9.28 7.22
CA GLU A 214 -48.82 9.03 6.81
C GLU A 214 -49.75 10.10 7.41
N PRO A 215 -50.75 10.59 6.65
CA PRO A 215 -51.77 11.49 7.19
C PRO A 215 -52.66 10.75 8.19
N SER A 216 -53.16 11.48 9.17
CA SER A 216 -54.07 10.96 10.19
C SER A 216 -55.45 10.64 9.61
N ASP A 217 -55.94 9.43 9.89
CA ASP A 217 -57.37 9.16 10.02
C ASP A 217 -57.65 8.58 11.40
N ALA A 218 -58.84 8.85 11.94
CA ALA A 218 -59.19 8.63 13.33
C ALA A 218 -60.42 7.74 13.53
N SER A 219 -60.74 7.46 14.80
CA SER A 219 -61.85 6.60 15.25
C SER A 219 -61.56 5.08 15.13
N SER A 220 -62.12 4.17 15.93
CA SER A 220 -63.13 4.33 16.98
C SER A 220 -62.90 3.44 18.22
N ALA A 221 -63.15 4.03 19.39
CA ALA A 221 -63.78 3.48 20.60
C ALA A 221 -63.53 2.02 21.09
N ASN A 222 -63.04 1.93 22.33
CA ASN A 222 -63.53 1.11 23.44
C ASN A 222 -64.18 -0.27 23.16
N THR A 223 -63.62 -1.33 23.75
CA THR A 223 -64.38 -2.07 24.78
C THR A 223 -63.45 -2.67 25.83
N MET A 224 -63.96 -2.84 27.06
CA MET A 224 -63.21 -3.29 28.24
C MET A 224 -64.02 -4.39 28.93
N HIS A 225 -63.47 -5.60 29.02
CA HIS A 225 -64.02 -6.65 29.88
C HIS A 225 -62.92 -7.62 30.37
N ASP A 226 -62.87 -7.75 31.69
CA ASP A 226 -62.34 -8.88 32.47
C ASP A 226 -63.39 -9.17 33.57
N PRO A 227 -63.56 -10.43 34.00
CA PRO A 227 -63.61 -10.65 35.44
C PRO A 227 -62.99 -11.97 35.93
N THR A 228 -61.84 -11.87 36.61
CA THR A 228 -61.58 -12.42 37.96
C THR A 228 -62.02 -13.86 38.35
N THR A 229 -61.00 -14.71 38.59
CA THR A 229 -60.71 -15.38 39.90
C THR A 229 -61.71 -16.35 40.58
N ILE A 230 -61.32 -17.63 40.69
CA ILE A 230 -61.60 -18.54 41.83
C ILE A 230 -60.31 -19.39 42.12
N ALA A 231 -60.13 -19.91 43.35
CA ALA A 231 -58.91 -20.59 43.83
C ALA A 231 -59.15 -22.09 44.31
N PRO A 232 -58.46 -22.70 45.32
CA PRO A 232 -57.39 -23.67 45.03
C PRO A 232 -57.38 -25.01 45.85
N LEU A 233 -56.33 -25.85 45.65
CA LEU A 233 -55.78 -26.94 46.53
C LEU A 233 -56.61 -28.27 46.68
N PRO A 234 -56.07 -29.39 47.27
CA PRO A 234 -54.69 -29.80 47.63
C PRO A 234 -54.27 -31.26 47.21
N HIS A 235 -53.10 -31.73 47.74
CA HIS A 235 -52.56 -33.12 47.96
C HIS A 235 -51.25 -33.43 47.17
N SER A 236 -50.08 -33.81 47.74
CA SER A 236 -49.63 -34.71 48.86
C SER A 236 -49.73 -36.21 48.52
N ASN A 237 -48.78 -37.15 48.73
CA ASN A 237 -47.42 -37.26 49.36
C ASN A 237 -46.83 -38.66 48.96
N THR A 238 -45.57 -39.12 49.10
CA THR A 238 -44.21 -38.66 49.50
C THR A 238 -43.15 -39.75 49.16
N GLY A 239 -41.84 -39.42 49.10
CA GLY A 239 -40.71 -40.39 49.11
C GLY A 239 -39.81 -40.36 47.85
N ASP A 240 -38.50 -40.62 47.89
CA ASP A 240 -37.60 -40.81 49.05
C ASP A 240 -36.12 -40.47 48.71
N SER A 241 -35.22 -40.43 49.71
CA SER A 241 -33.75 -40.13 49.60
C SER A 241 -32.88 -41.40 49.79
N PRO A 242 -31.52 -41.38 49.83
CA PRO A 242 -30.50 -40.32 49.63
C PRO A 242 -29.38 -40.68 48.60
N THR A 243 -28.50 -39.77 48.18
CA THR A 243 -27.14 -39.50 48.73
C THR A 243 -26.44 -38.48 47.78
N GLY A 244 -25.43 -37.70 48.14
CA GLY A 244 -24.66 -37.57 49.38
C GLY A 244 -23.15 -37.51 49.09
N ARG A 245 -22.56 -36.31 48.88
CA ARG A 245 -21.10 -36.11 48.74
C ARG A 245 -20.64 -34.80 49.39
N SER A 246 -19.45 -34.85 50.00
CA SER A 246 -18.85 -33.77 50.80
C SER A 246 -17.80 -32.96 50.03
N ALA A 247 -17.44 -31.79 50.54
CA ALA A 247 -16.42 -30.91 49.97
C ALA A 247 -15.04 -31.11 50.64
N SER A 248 -13.96 -31.23 49.85
CA SER A 248 -12.56 -31.03 50.30
C SER A 248 -11.50 -31.22 49.18
N SER A 249 -11.01 -30.14 48.55
CA SER A 249 -9.81 -30.20 47.66
C SER A 249 -9.16 -28.86 47.22
N ILE A 250 -9.14 -27.80 48.05
CA ILE A 250 -8.66 -26.46 47.61
C ILE A 250 -7.15 -26.18 47.88
N PHE A 251 -6.48 -26.91 48.78
CA PHE A 251 -5.17 -26.47 49.33
C PHE A 251 -3.90 -26.97 48.62
N VAL A 252 -3.98 -27.70 47.49
CA VAL A 252 -2.79 -28.27 46.82
C VAL A 252 -2.31 -27.42 45.62
N THR A 253 -3.19 -26.73 44.92
CA THR A 253 -2.85 -26.00 43.68
C THR A 253 -2.10 -24.68 43.93
N VAL A 254 -2.44 -23.95 44.98
CA VAL A 254 -1.86 -22.62 45.28
C VAL A 254 -0.37 -22.70 45.62
N ALA A 255 0.07 -23.76 46.30
CA ALA A 255 1.45 -23.94 46.71
C ALA A 255 2.42 -24.24 45.54
N LEU A 256 1.92 -24.81 44.45
CA LEU A 256 2.78 -25.20 43.31
C LEU A 256 3.10 -23.99 42.42
N VAL A 257 2.15 -23.07 42.26
CA VAL A 257 2.30 -21.84 41.46
C VAL A 257 3.32 -20.88 42.10
N SER A 258 3.30 -20.73 43.42
CA SER A 258 4.20 -19.79 44.12
C SER A 258 5.68 -20.18 44.00
N VAL A 259 6.00 -21.48 44.00
CA VAL A 259 7.38 -21.98 43.80
C VAL A 259 7.90 -21.64 42.39
N ILE A 260 7.06 -21.79 41.36
CA ILE A 260 7.43 -21.50 39.96
C ILE A 260 7.73 -20.01 39.78
N VAL A 261 6.88 -19.12 40.33
CA VAL A 261 7.05 -17.66 40.24
C VAL A 261 8.37 -17.22 40.90
N VAL A 262 8.70 -17.76 42.09
CA VAL A 262 9.98 -17.45 42.77
C VAL A 262 11.18 -17.92 41.94
N GLY A 263 11.11 -19.10 41.32
CA GLY A 263 12.17 -19.61 40.45
C GLY A 263 12.48 -18.70 39.25
N VAL A 264 11.44 -18.19 38.57
CA VAL A 264 11.57 -17.27 37.44
C VAL A 264 12.22 -15.94 37.87
N ILE A 265 11.83 -15.39 39.03
CA ILE A 265 12.40 -14.13 39.55
C ILE A 265 13.89 -14.29 39.86
N VAL A 266 14.30 -15.41 40.47
CA VAL A 266 15.73 -15.70 40.75
C VAL A 266 16.53 -15.87 39.45
N ALA A 267 15.98 -16.56 38.44
CA ALA A 267 16.63 -16.72 37.15
C ALA A 267 16.85 -15.38 36.43
N ALA A 268 15.82 -14.52 36.40
CA ALA A 268 15.92 -13.17 35.83
C ALA A 268 16.99 -12.33 36.54
N PHE A 269 17.04 -12.37 37.88
CA PHE A 269 18.04 -11.64 38.67
C PHE A 269 19.48 -12.11 38.42
N TYR A 270 19.70 -13.39 38.13
CA TYR A 270 21.02 -13.93 37.75
C TYR A 270 21.43 -13.56 36.32
N LEU A 271 20.49 -13.54 35.37
CA LEU A 271 20.76 -13.15 33.98
C LEU A 271 21.07 -11.64 33.88
N LEU A 272 20.31 -10.81 34.58
CA LEU A 272 20.49 -9.34 34.64
C LEU A 272 21.75 -8.89 35.41
N ARG A 273 22.53 -9.82 36.00
CA ARG A 273 23.75 -9.51 36.77
C ARG A 273 25.06 -10.02 36.15
N ARG A 274 25.06 -10.55 34.93
CA ARG A 274 26.30 -10.89 34.22
C ARG A 274 26.93 -9.62 33.62
N PRO A 275 28.14 -9.19 34.04
CA PRO A 275 28.83 -8.08 33.40
C PRO A 275 29.40 -8.51 32.04
N THR A 276 29.11 -7.76 30.99
CA THR A 276 29.73 -7.94 29.68
C THR A 276 31.16 -7.37 29.68
N ALA A 277 32.11 -8.15 29.15
CA ALA A 277 33.52 -7.77 29.11
C ALA A 277 33.85 -6.82 27.94
N MET A 278 34.98 -6.11 28.05
CA MET A 278 35.49 -5.20 27.03
C MET A 278 35.95 -5.92 25.75
N LEU A 279 35.95 -5.19 24.62
CA LEU A 279 36.94 -5.23 23.53
C LEU A 279 36.75 -3.95 22.64
N PRO A 280 37.67 -3.57 21.72
CA PRO A 280 38.48 -2.38 21.95
C PRO A 280 38.22 -1.18 21.00
N ARG A 281 39.06 -0.13 21.12
CA ARG A 281 38.83 1.22 20.57
C ARG A 281 40.08 1.80 19.89
N VAL A 282 40.10 1.81 18.55
CA VAL A 282 41.17 2.35 17.68
C VAL A 282 40.52 2.79 16.35
N LEU A 283 40.83 3.93 15.70
CA LEU A 283 41.45 5.20 16.12
C LEU A 283 40.85 6.34 15.28
N THR A 284 40.99 7.59 15.72
CA THR A 284 40.44 8.77 15.02
C THR A 284 41.40 9.35 13.98
N THR A 285 40.89 9.73 12.81
CA THR A 285 41.46 10.79 11.97
C THR A 285 40.52 12.00 11.94
N SER A 286 41.09 13.21 11.87
CA SER A 286 40.36 14.47 12.06
C SER A 286 40.50 15.39 10.84
N ARG A 287 39.39 16.00 10.40
CA ARG A 287 39.43 17.37 9.84
C ARG A 287 38.10 18.12 9.92
N THR A 288 38.10 19.14 10.79
CA THR A 288 37.39 20.44 10.65
C THR A 288 35.89 20.44 10.33
N SER A 289 35.08 20.61 11.38
CA SER A 289 33.64 20.95 11.31
C SER A 289 33.36 22.35 10.75
N ARG A 290 32.21 22.52 10.08
CA ARG A 290 31.35 23.70 10.33
C ARG A 290 30.27 23.29 11.33
N ARG A 291 30.15 23.98 12.46
CA ARG A 291 29.15 23.66 13.49
C ARG A 291 27.82 24.31 13.13
N LEU A 292 26.77 23.50 12.96
CA LEU A 292 25.39 23.92 13.11
C LEU A 292 24.87 23.35 14.43
N SER A 293 24.28 24.20 15.28
CA SER A 293 23.97 23.84 16.67
C SER A 293 22.80 22.87 16.79
N ALA A 294 23.04 21.69 17.37
CA ALA A 294 22.02 20.69 17.68
C ALA A 294 21.20 21.08 18.93
N SER A 295 20.38 22.12 18.81
CA SER A 295 19.66 22.74 19.93
C SER A 295 18.14 22.90 19.70
N PHE A 296 17.52 22.04 18.89
CA PHE A 296 16.14 22.22 18.40
C PHE A 296 15.15 21.07 18.70
N LEU A 297 15.54 20.04 19.45
CA LEU A 297 14.66 18.88 19.75
C LEU A 297 13.63 19.11 20.87
N THR A 298 13.46 20.34 21.39
CA THR A 298 12.70 20.61 22.62
C THR A 298 11.79 21.85 22.58
N HIS A 299 11.08 22.11 21.48
CA HIS A 299 10.01 23.12 21.45
C HIS A 299 8.73 22.61 20.76
N SER A 300 7.62 22.59 21.49
CA SER A 300 6.28 22.37 20.96
C SER A 300 5.80 23.61 20.17
N PRO A 301 5.17 23.45 18.99
CA PRO A 301 4.73 24.59 18.19
C PRO A 301 3.57 25.37 18.85
N PRO A 302 3.48 26.71 18.65
CA PRO A 302 2.44 27.54 19.25
C PRO A 302 1.05 27.28 18.65
N LYS A 303 0.02 27.34 19.50
CA LYS A 303 -1.39 27.12 19.12
C LYS A 303 -2.03 28.35 18.46
N THR A 304 -1.63 28.72 17.24
CA THR A 304 -2.44 29.58 16.33
C THR A 304 -1.93 29.50 14.88
N THR A 305 -2.60 28.73 14.03
CA THR A 305 -2.41 28.80 12.57
C THR A 305 -3.50 29.66 11.92
N LYS A 306 -3.10 30.77 11.27
CA LYS A 306 -3.98 31.46 10.32
C LYS A 306 -4.20 30.52 9.12
N ARG A 307 -5.47 30.32 8.75
CA ARG A 307 -5.93 29.32 7.77
C ARG A 307 -5.70 29.79 6.33
N SER A 308 -4.43 29.91 5.90
CA SER A 308 -4.10 30.11 4.49
C SER A 308 -4.37 28.83 3.68
N SER A 309 -4.98 28.99 2.52
CA SER A 309 -5.56 27.89 1.74
C SER A 309 -4.55 27.19 0.85
N ILE A 310 -3.81 26.22 1.39
CA ILE A 310 -3.19 25.15 0.60
C ILE A 310 -4.12 23.93 0.68
N ILE A 311 -5.24 24.02 -0.05
CA ILE A 311 -6.12 22.90 -0.39
C ILE A 311 -6.02 22.77 -1.92
N GLY A 312 -4.84 22.34 -2.38
CA GLY A 312 -4.53 22.19 -3.80
C GLY A 312 -4.71 20.75 -4.26
N ALA A 313 -5.02 20.55 -5.54
CA ALA A 313 -5.30 19.23 -6.13
C ALA A 313 -4.13 18.21 -6.06
N HIS A 314 -2.94 18.64 -5.62
CA HIS A 314 -1.76 17.79 -5.45
C HIS A 314 -1.57 17.27 -4.02
N ASP A 315 -2.27 17.80 -3.01
CA ASP A 315 -2.07 17.47 -1.60
C ASP A 315 -2.44 16.00 -1.27
N VAL A 316 -1.43 15.15 -1.05
CA VAL A 316 -1.63 13.69 -0.85
C VAL A 316 -2.42 13.36 0.41
N ARG A 317 -2.56 14.30 1.34
CA ARG A 317 -3.24 14.09 2.63
C ARG A 317 -4.76 13.90 2.49
N PHE A 318 -5.29 14.22 1.31
CA PHE A 318 -6.69 14.04 0.91
C PHE A 318 -6.84 13.09 -0.29
N ASP A 319 -5.76 12.43 -0.71
CA ASP A 319 -5.74 11.52 -1.86
C ASP A 319 -6.05 10.09 -1.41
N PRO A 320 -7.15 9.45 -1.87
CA PRO A 320 -7.50 8.09 -1.47
C PRO A 320 -6.39 7.07 -1.76
N SER A 321 -5.62 7.27 -2.85
CA SER A 321 -4.54 6.36 -3.26
C SER A 321 -3.29 6.44 -2.36
N VAL A 322 -3.16 7.51 -1.57
CA VAL A 322 -2.08 7.67 -0.58
C VAL A 322 -2.58 7.46 0.85
N ALA A 323 -3.89 7.60 1.10
CA ALA A 323 -4.50 7.30 2.39
C ALA A 323 -4.27 5.83 2.81
N CYS A 324 -4.33 4.87 1.88
CA CYS A 324 -4.00 3.45 2.10
C CYS A 324 -2.49 3.17 2.25
N ALA A 325 -1.65 4.20 2.19
CA ALA A 325 -0.22 4.14 2.49
C ALA A 325 0.16 5.03 3.69
N ARG A 326 -0.83 5.55 4.45
CA ARG A 326 -0.56 6.46 5.56
C ARG A 326 0.06 5.73 6.76
N LEU A 327 1.28 6.12 7.13
CA LEU A 327 1.93 5.68 8.37
C LEU A 327 1.71 6.69 9.50
N ALA A 328 1.39 6.20 10.71
CA ALA A 328 1.21 7.06 11.87
C ALA A 328 2.54 7.70 12.29
N ARG A 329 2.56 9.03 12.51
CA ARG A 329 3.81 9.77 12.78
C ARG A 329 4.47 9.39 14.11
N SER A 330 3.67 8.86 15.05
CA SER A 330 4.08 8.22 16.31
C SER A 330 5.02 7.04 16.11
N ASP A 331 4.83 6.30 15.03
CA ASP A 331 5.50 5.03 14.78
C ASP A 331 6.87 5.24 14.12
N LEU A 332 7.25 6.49 13.81
CA LEU A 332 8.42 6.82 13.01
C LEU A 332 9.48 7.55 13.83
N ARG A 333 10.49 6.80 14.26
CA ARG A 333 11.64 7.31 15.01
C ARG A 333 12.82 7.53 14.07
N SER A 334 12.98 8.76 13.59
CA SER A 334 14.26 9.19 12.99
C SER A 334 15.38 9.13 14.05
N VAL A 335 16.56 8.68 13.65
CA VAL A 335 17.71 8.46 14.54
C VAL A 335 18.90 9.35 14.17
N HIS A 336 19.29 9.37 12.89
CA HIS A 336 20.35 10.24 12.39
C HIS A 336 20.15 10.60 10.92
N VAL A 337 20.67 11.75 10.49
CA VAL A 337 20.62 12.19 9.09
C VAL A 337 21.64 11.40 8.28
N LEU A 338 21.21 10.83 7.16
CA LEU A 338 22.07 10.20 6.14
C LEU A 338 22.52 11.23 5.09
N HIS A 339 21.57 12.05 4.63
CA HIS A 339 21.77 13.05 3.58
C HIS A 339 20.76 14.19 3.72
N ALA A 340 21.04 15.36 3.14
CA ALA A 340 20.06 16.42 2.96
C ALA A 340 20.30 17.12 1.62
N ASP A 341 19.26 17.19 0.80
CA ASP A 341 19.27 17.90 -0.48
C ASP A 341 18.58 19.28 -0.33
N GLY A 342 18.34 20.02 -1.41
CA GLY A 342 17.68 21.33 -1.36
C GLY A 342 16.16 21.31 -1.06
N LEU A 343 15.56 20.12 -0.92
CA LEU A 343 14.12 19.88 -0.79
C LEU A 343 13.77 19.16 0.52
N ALA A 344 14.56 18.14 0.88
CA ALA A 344 14.27 17.19 1.95
C ALA A 344 15.52 16.82 2.77
N VAL A 345 15.27 16.31 3.98
CA VAL A 345 16.27 15.63 4.82
C VAL A 345 15.98 14.13 4.77
N VAL A 346 16.99 13.35 4.41
CA VAL A 346 16.96 11.88 4.41
C VAL A 346 17.62 11.40 5.70
N SER A 347 16.88 10.64 6.51
CA SER A 347 17.36 10.13 7.80
C SER A 347 17.15 8.62 7.92
N PHE A 348 18.11 7.94 8.54
CA PHE A 348 17.91 6.59 9.03
C PHE A 348 16.98 6.65 10.25
N GLY A 349 16.05 5.71 10.33
CA GLY A 349 15.14 5.59 11.45
C GLY A 349 14.58 4.19 11.61
N TYR A 350 13.65 4.07 12.55
CA TYR A 350 12.87 2.86 12.77
C TYR A 350 11.39 3.15 12.55
N TRP A 351 10.70 2.23 11.88
CA TRP A 351 9.25 2.15 11.87
C TRP A 351 8.80 1.10 12.89
N LYS A 352 7.88 1.50 13.77
CA LYS A 352 7.49 0.79 14.99
C LYS A 352 8.75 0.45 15.81
N VAL A 353 8.81 -0.71 16.46
CA VAL A 353 9.86 -1.00 17.46
C VAL A 353 11.21 -1.33 16.81
N HIS A 354 11.22 -2.00 15.64
CA HIS A 354 12.42 -2.64 15.11
C HIS A 354 12.65 -2.60 13.59
N ALA A 355 11.70 -2.18 12.74
CA ALA A 355 11.92 -2.22 11.28
C ALA A 355 12.84 -1.06 10.84
N PRO A 356 14.05 -1.30 10.29
CA PRO A 356 14.92 -0.23 9.80
C PRO A 356 14.31 0.40 8.54
N VAL A 357 14.27 1.74 8.50
CA VAL A 357 13.64 2.49 7.41
C VAL A 357 14.44 3.73 7.05
N THR A 358 14.33 4.13 5.78
CA THR A 358 14.78 5.45 5.33
C THR A 358 13.59 6.41 5.38
N ILE A 359 13.75 7.54 6.07
CA ILE A 359 12.72 8.57 6.24
C ILE A 359 13.20 9.85 5.55
N ARG A 360 12.61 10.15 4.39
CA ARG A 360 12.83 11.39 3.61
C ARG A 360 11.72 12.38 3.97
N GLN A 361 12.03 13.40 4.77
CA GLN A 361 11.08 14.41 5.24
C GLN A 361 11.37 15.77 4.60
N LEU A 362 10.33 16.49 4.16
CA LEU A 362 10.47 17.84 3.61
C LEU A 362 11.17 18.80 4.61
N GLN A 363 11.99 19.73 4.11
CA GLN A 363 12.62 20.74 4.96
C GLN A 363 11.60 21.73 5.56
N PRO A 364 11.83 22.23 6.80
CA PRO A 364 11.03 23.30 7.36
C PRO A 364 11.12 24.57 6.49
N ASN A 365 9.96 25.19 6.23
CA ASN A 365 9.81 26.42 5.44
C ASN A 365 10.19 26.30 3.94
N SER A 366 10.19 25.10 3.35
CA SER A 366 10.33 24.94 1.89
C SER A 366 9.27 25.76 1.12
N PRO A 367 9.60 26.30 -0.07
CA PRO A 367 8.65 27.01 -0.94
C PRO A 367 7.41 26.19 -1.31
N THR A 368 6.31 26.86 -1.66
CA THR A 368 5.04 26.21 -2.06
C THR A 368 5.22 25.25 -3.23
N ASP A 369 6.02 25.62 -4.24
CA ASP A 369 6.28 24.77 -5.41
C ASP A 369 7.10 23.53 -5.04
N SER A 370 8.02 23.67 -4.08
CA SER A 370 8.77 22.56 -3.49
C SER A 370 7.85 21.61 -2.71
N ILE A 371 6.89 22.13 -1.93
CA ILE A 371 5.86 21.32 -1.26
C ILE A 371 5.04 20.54 -2.30
N ALA A 372 4.51 21.20 -3.34
CA ALA A 372 3.72 20.53 -4.38
C ALA A 372 4.52 19.46 -5.13
N THR A 373 5.79 19.76 -5.43
CA THR A 373 6.74 18.81 -6.06
C THR A 373 6.97 17.57 -5.20
N PHE A 374 7.14 17.74 -3.88
CA PHE A 374 7.34 16.64 -2.94
C PHE A 374 6.06 15.81 -2.72
N MET A 375 4.89 16.45 -2.80
CA MET A 375 3.60 15.75 -2.76
C MET A 375 3.42 14.85 -4.00
N ASP A 376 3.80 15.29 -5.19
CA ASP A 376 3.77 14.45 -6.40
C ASP A 376 4.81 13.32 -6.37
N GLU A 377 5.97 13.54 -5.73
CA GLU A 377 6.99 12.51 -5.44
C GLU A 377 6.42 11.43 -4.49
N ALA A 378 5.78 11.85 -3.38
CA ALA A 378 5.13 10.95 -2.42
C ALA A 378 3.95 10.16 -3.03
N ARG A 379 3.15 10.80 -3.89
CA ARG A 379 2.08 10.12 -4.67
C ARG A 379 2.66 9.08 -5.63
N THR A 380 3.78 9.38 -6.27
CA THR A 380 4.39 8.48 -7.27
C THR A 380 5.04 7.27 -6.58
N CYS A 381 5.73 7.45 -5.45
CA CYS A 381 6.42 6.34 -4.76
C CYS A 381 5.45 5.23 -4.29
N VAL A 382 4.24 5.60 -3.85
CA VAL A 382 3.24 4.63 -3.32
C VAL A 382 2.67 3.71 -4.40
N LEU A 383 2.75 4.13 -5.66
CA LEU A 383 2.23 3.38 -6.81
C LEU A 383 3.33 2.56 -7.51
N VAL A 384 4.60 2.96 -7.38
CA VAL A 384 5.74 2.28 -8.00
C VAL A 384 6.14 1.07 -7.17
N VAL A 385 6.05 -0.12 -7.78
CA VAL A 385 6.45 -1.41 -7.21
C VAL A 385 7.24 -2.17 -8.27
N HIS A 386 8.53 -2.36 -8.03
CA HIS A 386 9.47 -3.01 -8.94
C HIS A 386 10.67 -3.54 -8.14
N GLU A 387 11.27 -4.66 -8.54
CA GLU A 387 12.37 -5.29 -7.79
C GLU A 387 13.58 -4.35 -7.65
N HIS A 388 13.98 -3.73 -8.76
CA HIS A 388 15.10 -2.78 -8.83
C HIS A 388 14.71 -1.33 -8.50
N ILE A 389 13.65 -1.09 -7.72
CA ILE A 389 13.28 0.23 -7.19
C ILE A 389 13.00 0.14 -5.68
N VAL A 390 13.48 1.13 -4.92
CA VAL A 390 13.37 1.19 -3.47
C VAL A 390 11.90 1.31 -3.04
N THR A 391 11.40 0.26 -2.37
CA THR A 391 10.00 0.06 -1.98
C THR A 391 9.50 1.18 -1.08
N CYS A 392 8.43 1.87 -1.49
CA CYS A 392 7.79 2.87 -0.64
C CYS A 392 6.84 2.20 0.35
N LEU A 393 7.28 2.07 1.62
CA LEU A 393 6.50 1.48 2.71
C LEU A 393 5.29 2.34 3.11
N GLY A 394 5.40 3.66 2.88
CA GLY A 394 4.27 4.58 2.99
C GLY A 394 4.67 6.05 3.14
N VAL A 395 3.69 6.87 3.50
CA VAL A 395 3.82 8.32 3.67
C VAL A 395 3.25 8.73 5.02
N SER A 396 3.91 9.64 5.74
CA SER A 396 3.48 10.10 7.07
C SER A 396 3.37 11.61 7.14
N TRP A 397 2.45 12.11 7.95
CA TRP A 397 2.23 13.55 8.16
C TRP A 397 1.39 13.84 9.40
N SER A 398 1.67 14.98 10.05
CA SER A 398 0.82 15.61 11.07
C SER A 398 0.17 16.89 10.55
N THR A 399 0.83 17.56 9.60
CA THR A 399 0.52 18.87 9.00
C THR A 399 0.70 18.80 7.48
N SER A 400 0.85 19.93 6.77
CA SER A 400 1.30 19.98 5.36
C SER A 400 2.82 20.18 5.22
N SER A 401 3.52 20.47 6.31
CA SER A 401 4.93 20.89 6.33
C SER A 401 5.88 19.86 6.99
N ASP A 402 5.36 18.73 7.46
CA ASP A 402 6.12 17.61 8.03
C ASP A 402 5.87 16.29 7.27
N VAL A 403 5.43 16.38 6.01
CA VAL A 403 5.23 15.20 5.16
C VAL A 403 6.57 14.47 4.98
N ALA A 404 6.54 13.16 5.22
CA ALA A 404 7.68 12.28 5.08
C ALA A 404 7.32 11.06 4.23
N ILE A 405 8.20 10.74 3.29
CA ILE A 405 8.21 9.48 2.54
C ILE A 405 9.02 8.47 3.35
N VAL A 406 8.52 7.25 3.49
CA VAL A 406 9.16 6.16 4.23
C VAL A 406 9.36 4.97 3.30
N SER A 407 10.59 4.46 3.25
CA SER A 407 10.96 3.31 2.43
C SER A 407 11.77 2.28 3.20
N GLU A 408 12.02 1.14 2.57
CA GLU A 408 13.05 0.20 3.01
C GLU A 408 14.41 0.93 3.23
N HIS A 409 15.25 0.34 4.09
CA HIS A 409 16.61 0.78 4.29
C HIS A 409 17.57 -0.05 3.46
N MET A 410 18.48 0.64 2.75
CA MET A 410 19.42 0.03 1.81
C MET A 410 20.80 0.00 2.45
N GLU A 411 21.15 -1.13 3.06
CA GLU A 411 22.30 -1.25 3.98
C GLU A 411 23.66 -1.10 3.28
N GLY A 412 23.77 -1.51 2.01
CA GLY A 412 24.96 -1.29 1.17
C GLY A 412 25.19 0.17 0.76
N GLY A 413 24.32 1.09 1.16
CA GLY A 413 24.47 2.53 0.90
C GLY A 413 24.25 2.91 -0.57
N THR A 414 25.04 3.85 -1.08
CA THR A 414 24.97 4.30 -2.48
C THR A 414 26.00 3.57 -3.35
N LEU A 415 25.65 3.31 -4.61
CA LEU A 415 26.57 2.79 -5.63
C LEU A 415 27.82 3.68 -5.76
N GLN A 416 27.69 5.00 -5.64
CA GLN A 416 28.84 5.92 -5.62
C GLN A 416 29.82 5.62 -4.48
N THR A 417 29.33 5.35 -3.27
CA THR A 417 30.18 4.96 -2.13
C THR A 417 30.84 3.62 -2.41
N HIS A 418 30.08 2.65 -2.90
CA HIS A 418 30.58 1.33 -3.27
C HIS A 418 31.68 1.40 -4.33
N MET A 419 31.49 2.18 -5.40
CA MET A 419 32.50 2.43 -6.43
C MET A 419 33.75 3.13 -5.86
N THR A 420 33.59 4.10 -4.97
CA THR A 420 34.73 4.78 -4.31
C THR A 420 35.59 3.80 -3.52
N GLN A 421 34.98 2.79 -2.89
CA GLN A 421 35.64 1.84 -2.00
C GLN A 421 36.14 0.58 -2.73
N TYR A 422 35.37 0.07 -3.70
CA TYR A 422 35.55 -1.25 -4.32
C TYR A 422 35.64 -1.21 -5.86
N GLY A 423 35.47 -0.06 -6.52
CA GLY A 423 35.41 0.00 -7.98
C GLY A 423 36.67 -0.45 -8.73
N HIS A 424 37.79 -0.58 -8.01
CA HIS A 424 39.06 -1.10 -8.51
C HIS A 424 39.23 -2.62 -8.29
N THR A 425 38.26 -3.32 -7.68
CA THR A 425 38.34 -4.77 -7.44
C THR A 425 37.83 -5.58 -8.62
N ARG A 426 38.33 -6.82 -8.73
CA ARG A 426 37.86 -7.76 -9.76
C ARG A 426 36.35 -8.05 -9.62
N GLN A 427 35.86 -8.26 -8.40
CA GLN A 427 34.43 -8.50 -8.11
C GLN A 427 33.55 -7.38 -8.68
N PHE A 428 33.94 -6.11 -8.51
CA PHE A 428 33.20 -4.99 -9.08
C PHE A 428 33.23 -5.00 -10.63
N HIS A 429 34.40 -5.27 -11.23
CA HIS A 429 34.52 -5.38 -12.69
C HIS A 429 33.74 -6.55 -13.30
N GLU A 430 33.45 -7.60 -12.54
CA GLU A 430 32.58 -8.72 -12.94
C GLU A 430 31.09 -8.37 -12.74
N ALA A 431 30.72 -7.72 -11.64
CA ALA A 431 29.33 -7.35 -11.33
C ALA A 431 28.80 -6.09 -12.04
N LYS A 432 29.66 -5.18 -12.55
CA LYS A 432 29.26 -3.85 -13.04
C LYS A 432 28.17 -3.87 -14.12
N TRP A 433 28.13 -4.89 -14.97
CA TRP A 433 27.14 -4.98 -16.05
C TRP A 433 25.80 -5.60 -15.62
N VAL A 434 25.79 -6.44 -14.58
CA VAL A 434 24.55 -6.87 -13.91
C VAL A 434 23.88 -5.65 -13.27
N VAL A 435 24.66 -4.80 -12.58
CA VAL A 435 24.17 -3.53 -12.02
C VAL A 435 23.63 -2.60 -13.10
N ALA A 436 24.32 -2.48 -14.24
CA ALA A 436 23.84 -1.72 -15.39
C ALA A 436 22.50 -2.23 -15.93
N PHE A 437 22.35 -3.55 -16.10
CA PHE A 437 21.13 -4.19 -16.59
C PHE A 437 19.96 -3.91 -15.64
N GLN A 438 20.12 -4.19 -14.35
CA GLN A 438 19.07 -4.06 -13.33
C GLN A 438 18.61 -2.61 -13.12
N VAL A 439 19.54 -1.64 -13.19
CA VAL A 439 19.20 -0.20 -13.20
C VAL A 439 18.46 0.21 -14.49
N THR A 440 18.81 -0.39 -15.63
CA THR A 440 18.13 -0.11 -16.91
C THR A 440 16.70 -0.67 -16.92
N ASP A 441 16.50 -1.86 -16.36
CA ASP A 441 15.19 -2.51 -16.24
C ASP A 441 14.20 -1.67 -15.41
N ALA A 442 14.66 -1.13 -14.28
CA ALA A 442 13.91 -0.16 -13.50
C ALA A 442 13.50 1.10 -14.31
N LEU A 443 14.34 1.57 -15.24
CA LEU A 443 14.01 2.69 -16.12
C LEU A 443 13.00 2.29 -17.21
N VAL A 444 13.09 1.08 -17.77
CA VAL A 444 12.08 0.53 -18.69
C VAL A 444 10.71 0.51 -18.02
N TYR A 445 10.62 -0.03 -16.80
CA TYR A 445 9.39 -0.02 -16.01
C TYR A 445 8.84 1.41 -15.81
N LEU A 446 9.68 2.37 -15.41
CA LEU A 446 9.22 3.75 -15.17
C LEU A 446 8.75 4.43 -16.46
N HIS A 447 9.50 4.27 -17.56
CA HIS A 447 9.19 4.88 -18.86
C HIS A 447 7.90 4.32 -19.46
N ALA A 448 7.65 3.01 -19.33
CA ALA A 448 6.40 2.36 -19.73
C ALA A 448 5.18 2.93 -18.99
N HIS A 449 5.34 3.39 -17.75
CA HIS A 449 4.30 4.04 -16.94
C HIS A 449 4.21 5.57 -17.14
N GLY A 450 4.98 6.16 -18.08
CA GLY A 450 5.03 7.61 -18.28
C GLY A 450 5.65 8.39 -17.12
N ILE A 451 6.45 7.72 -16.29
CA ILE A 451 7.24 8.31 -15.21
C ILE A 451 8.63 8.60 -15.77
N VAL A 452 9.15 9.78 -15.48
CA VAL A 452 10.53 10.18 -15.81
C VAL A 452 11.28 10.29 -14.49
N TYR A 453 12.47 9.68 -14.41
CA TYR A 453 13.24 9.56 -13.17
C TYR A 453 14.00 10.84 -12.82
N ARG A 454 14.51 11.56 -13.83
CA ARG A 454 15.08 12.94 -13.77
C ARG A 454 16.40 13.11 -13.04
N THR A 455 16.68 12.27 -12.05
CA THR A 455 17.84 12.36 -11.15
C THR A 455 18.63 11.06 -11.12
N LEU A 456 19.02 10.54 -12.30
CA LEU A 456 19.81 9.31 -12.42
C LEU A 456 21.31 9.58 -12.30
N HIS A 457 21.95 9.04 -11.26
CA HIS A 457 23.40 9.09 -11.02
C HIS A 457 23.80 8.01 -10.00
N ALA A 458 25.11 7.77 -9.82
CA ALA A 458 25.59 6.74 -8.89
C ALA A 458 25.18 6.96 -7.41
N GLU A 459 24.71 8.13 -7.00
CA GLU A 459 24.15 8.34 -5.64
C GLU A 459 22.65 8.02 -5.54
N SER A 460 21.94 7.99 -6.69
CA SER A 460 20.52 7.64 -6.76
C SER A 460 20.28 6.13 -6.90
N VAL A 461 21.33 5.35 -7.17
CA VAL A 461 21.31 3.88 -7.07
C VAL A 461 21.77 3.50 -5.67
N LEU A 462 20.95 2.74 -4.95
CA LEU A 462 21.25 2.21 -3.62
C LEU A 462 21.44 0.69 -3.67
N LEU A 463 22.20 0.11 -2.74
CA LEU A 463 22.50 -1.32 -2.70
C LEU A 463 21.88 -2.01 -1.46
N SER A 464 21.35 -3.23 -1.61
CA SER A 464 20.87 -4.04 -0.48
C SER A 464 22.04 -4.55 0.39
N ALA A 465 21.75 -5.29 1.46
CA ALA A 465 22.78 -6.00 2.22
C ALA A 465 23.55 -7.00 1.33
N ASP A 466 22.83 -7.66 0.42
CA ASP A 466 23.28 -8.67 -0.54
C ASP A 466 23.78 -8.06 -1.86
N GLY A 467 24.09 -6.76 -1.87
CA GLY A 467 24.65 -6.04 -3.01
C GLY A 467 23.67 -5.71 -4.16
N HIS A 468 22.40 -6.11 -4.08
CA HIS A 468 21.44 -5.88 -5.17
C HIS A 468 21.09 -4.38 -5.33
N PRO A 469 21.18 -3.82 -6.56
CA PRO A 469 20.88 -2.43 -6.83
C PRO A 469 19.37 -2.15 -6.90
N LYS A 470 18.98 -1.00 -6.35
CA LYS A 470 17.65 -0.41 -6.51
C LYS A 470 17.76 1.09 -6.77
N LEU A 471 16.99 1.63 -7.71
CA LEU A 471 16.81 3.07 -7.84
C LEU A 471 16.07 3.62 -6.62
N SER A 472 16.57 4.70 -6.03
CA SER A 472 15.90 5.37 -4.92
C SER A 472 14.54 5.93 -5.35
N ASN A 473 13.65 6.17 -4.39
CA ASN A 473 12.35 6.79 -4.69
C ASN A 473 12.44 8.33 -4.86
N TYR A 474 13.65 8.88 -4.97
CA TYR A 474 13.89 10.32 -5.08
C TYR A 474 13.73 10.76 -6.54
N GLY A 475 13.06 11.90 -6.79
CA GLY A 475 12.87 12.40 -8.16
C GLY A 475 11.73 11.74 -8.96
N LEU A 476 11.22 10.58 -8.51
CA LEU A 476 10.08 9.86 -9.12
C LEU A 476 8.87 10.76 -9.37
N ARG A 477 8.65 11.18 -10.62
CA ARG A 477 7.55 12.10 -10.99
C ARG A 477 7.00 11.78 -12.38
N ARG A 478 5.69 11.54 -12.46
CA ARG A 478 4.93 11.45 -13.73
C ARG A 478 5.21 12.67 -14.64
N SER A 479 5.29 12.43 -15.94
CA SER A 479 5.39 13.52 -16.91
C SER A 479 4.13 14.39 -16.88
N GLN A 480 4.27 15.68 -16.59
CA GLN A 480 3.16 16.64 -16.67
C GLN A 480 3.31 17.46 -17.95
N ALA A 481 2.28 17.45 -18.81
CA ALA A 481 2.28 18.17 -20.09
C ALA A 481 2.16 19.71 -19.97
N LYS A 482 2.60 20.30 -18.85
CA LYS A 482 2.57 21.74 -18.56
C LYS A 482 3.88 22.40 -18.99
N LYS A 483 3.95 22.84 -20.25
CA LYS A 483 4.96 23.82 -20.69
C LYS A 483 4.92 25.05 -19.75
N GLY A 484 6.09 25.47 -19.24
CA GLY A 484 6.25 26.77 -18.59
C GLY A 484 6.50 26.77 -17.08
N VAL A 485 6.45 25.63 -16.39
CA VAL A 485 7.03 25.52 -15.04
C VAL A 485 8.43 24.93 -15.18
N GLY A 486 9.40 25.80 -15.51
CA GLY A 486 10.80 25.40 -15.61
C GLY A 486 11.31 24.88 -14.28
N GLY A 487 11.42 23.56 -14.15
CA GLY A 487 11.98 22.90 -12.97
C GLY A 487 13.46 23.20 -12.88
N GLY A 488 13.81 24.25 -12.13
CA GLY A 488 15.19 24.75 -12.05
C GLY A 488 16.16 23.65 -11.66
N VAL A 489 17.08 23.31 -12.57
CA VAL A 489 18.10 22.28 -12.33
C VAL A 489 18.99 22.75 -11.19
N SER A 490 19.00 21.99 -10.09
CA SER A 490 19.91 22.24 -8.97
C SER A 490 21.31 21.75 -9.36
N LEU A 491 22.05 22.60 -10.07
CA LEU A 491 23.38 22.28 -10.62
C LEU A 491 24.44 22.17 -9.51
N VAL A 492 24.41 21.05 -8.79
CA VAL A 492 25.56 20.54 -8.05
C VAL A 492 26.59 20.06 -9.07
N TRP A 493 27.85 20.50 -8.94
CA TRP A 493 28.92 20.17 -9.91
C TRP A 493 29.00 18.65 -10.20
N ALA A 494 28.88 17.82 -9.16
CA ALA A 494 28.94 16.36 -9.27
C ALA A 494 27.87 15.73 -10.19
N HIS A 495 26.74 16.42 -10.44
CA HIS A 495 25.63 15.94 -11.27
C HIS A 495 25.58 16.61 -12.65
N LEU A 496 26.43 17.61 -12.92
CA LEU A 496 26.46 18.34 -14.19
C LEU A 496 26.72 17.41 -15.38
N ALA A 497 27.66 16.47 -15.25
CA ALA A 497 27.98 15.51 -16.31
C ALA A 497 26.79 14.61 -16.70
N SER A 498 25.95 14.22 -15.73
CA SER A 498 24.73 13.42 -15.96
C SER A 498 23.55 14.25 -16.47
N THR A 499 23.65 15.58 -16.50
CA THR A 499 22.57 16.47 -16.95
C THR A 499 22.59 16.58 -18.47
N ALA A 500 21.47 16.20 -19.11
CA ALA A 500 21.37 16.16 -20.56
C ALA A 500 21.45 17.57 -21.21
N PRO A 501 22.07 17.73 -22.40
CA PRO A 501 22.26 19.02 -23.06
C PRO A 501 21.00 19.87 -23.25
N GLU A 502 19.85 19.24 -23.48
CA GLU A 502 18.56 19.91 -23.62
C GLU A 502 18.08 20.56 -22.31
N LEU A 503 18.40 19.97 -21.15
CA LEU A 503 18.03 20.49 -19.83
C LEU A 503 18.88 21.70 -19.45
N LEU A 504 20.17 21.67 -19.81
CA LEU A 504 21.07 22.82 -19.66
C LEU A 504 20.64 24.02 -20.54
N ASN A 505 19.93 23.76 -21.64
CA ASN A 505 19.28 24.77 -22.48
C ASN A 505 17.86 25.15 -22.01
N GLY A 506 17.41 24.69 -20.84
CA GLY A 506 16.09 25.02 -20.28
C GLY A 506 14.92 24.22 -20.84
N GLY A 507 15.17 23.06 -21.47
CA GLY A 507 14.15 22.10 -21.88
C GLY A 507 13.61 21.25 -20.73
N ASP A 508 12.46 20.59 -20.98
CA ASP A 508 11.79 19.72 -20.01
C ASP A 508 12.42 18.31 -19.93
N HIS A 509 12.36 17.69 -18.75
CA HIS A 509 12.79 16.29 -18.55
C HIS A 509 11.95 15.30 -19.38
N SER A 510 12.62 14.29 -19.93
CA SER A 510 12.01 13.24 -20.76
C SER A 510 12.69 11.87 -20.56
N ALA A 511 12.08 10.81 -21.05
CA ALA A 511 12.70 9.48 -21.11
C ALA A 511 14.09 9.51 -21.79
N ALA A 512 14.25 10.32 -22.84
CA ALA A 512 15.53 10.49 -23.52
C ALA A 512 16.58 11.24 -22.68
N SER A 513 16.18 12.11 -21.74
CA SER A 513 17.12 12.73 -20.79
C SER A 513 17.58 11.75 -19.70
N ASP A 514 16.71 10.81 -19.29
CA ASP A 514 17.11 9.71 -18.40
C ASP A 514 18.10 8.76 -19.12
N VAL A 515 17.89 8.46 -20.41
CA VAL A 515 18.83 7.65 -21.21
C VAL A 515 20.20 8.32 -21.37
N TYR A 516 20.26 9.65 -21.50
CA TYR A 516 21.54 10.37 -21.47
C TYR A 516 22.27 10.16 -20.14
N ALA A 517 21.56 10.35 -19.01
CA ALA A 517 22.11 10.13 -17.68
C ALA A 517 22.54 8.66 -17.46
N LEU A 518 21.81 7.71 -18.05
CA LEU A 518 22.17 6.29 -18.06
C LEU A 518 23.47 6.05 -18.83
N GLY A 519 23.65 6.67 -20.01
CA GLY A 519 24.92 6.60 -20.76
C GLY A 519 26.13 7.09 -19.94
N VAL A 520 25.94 8.13 -19.12
CA VAL A 520 26.97 8.62 -18.20
C VAL A 520 27.20 7.65 -17.04
N LEU A 521 26.14 7.04 -16.48
CA LEU A 521 26.24 6.02 -15.43
C LEU A 521 26.93 4.73 -15.93
N LEU A 522 26.66 4.30 -17.16
CA LEU A 522 27.37 3.18 -17.81
C LEU A 522 28.87 3.48 -17.95
N CYS A 523 29.23 4.71 -18.30
CA CYS A 523 30.64 5.14 -18.36
C CYS A 523 31.32 5.20 -16.97
N GLN A 524 30.59 5.60 -15.93
CA GLN A 524 31.04 5.56 -14.53
C GLN A 524 31.29 4.10 -14.09
N LEU A 525 30.29 3.23 -14.28
CA LEU A 525 30.37 1.80 -13.99
C LEU A 525 31.54 1.15 -14.72
N ASP A 526 31.83 1.55 -15.96
CA ASP A 526 32.93 0.99 -16.74
C ASP A 526 34.30 1.16 -16.04
N HIS A 527 34.57 2.36 -15.53
CA HIS A 527 35.80 2.72 -14.84
C HIS A 527 35.87 2.22 -13.40
N GLY A 528 34.71 2.01 -12.76
CA GLY A 528 34.62 1.85 -11.31
C GLY A 528 34.94 3.14 -10.53
N VAL A 529 34.75 4.32 -11.13
CA VAL A 529 35.11 5.60 -10.50
C VAL A 529 33.94 6.61 -10.56
N PRO A 530 33.63 7.35 -9.46
CA PRO A 530 32.56 8.36 -9.43
C PRO A 530 32.81 9.65 -10.24
N SER A 531 31.70 10.36 -10.52
CA SER A 531 31.63 11.73 -11.09
C SER A 531 32.63 12.75 -10.52
N SER A 532 32.97 12.66 -9.24
CA SER A 532 33.87 13.62 -8.56
C SER A 532 35.33 13.51 -9.01
N SER A 533 35.67 12.49 -9.80
CA SER A 533 37.03 12.21 -10.27
C SER A 533 37.22 12.70 -11.71
N SER A 534 38.09 13.69 -11.89
CA SER A 534 38.38 14.37 -13.17
C SER A 534 39.12 13.50 -14.23
N SER A 535 38.91 12.18 -14.22
CA SER A 535 39.69 11.21 -15.00
C SER A 535 38.95 10.58 -16.19
N TYR A 536 37.61 10.62 -16.24
CA TYR A 536 36.81 10.12 -17.36
C TYR A 536 36.00 11.24 -18.05
N LEU A 537 35.75 12.33 -17.32
CA LEU A 537 35.30 13.59 -17.89
C LEU A 537 36.54 14.26 -18.51
N ASP A 538 36.61 14.34 -19.85
CA ASP A 538 37.65 15.12 -20.55
C ASP A 538 37.39 16.61 -20.32
N LEU A 539 37.80 17.12 -19.15
CA LEU A 539 37.66 18.51 -18.74
C LEU A 539 38.99 19.26 -18.82
N ASN A 540 39.74 19.07 -19.91
CA ASN A 540 40.93 19.85 -20.26
C ASN A 540 40.59 21.31 -20.68
N GLY A 541 39.75 22.00 -19.90
CA GLY A 541 39.33 23.38 -20.08
C GLY A 541 39.61 24.22 -18.83
N ASP A 542 39.31 25.52 -18.92
CA ASP A 542 39.43 26.46 -17.80
C ASP A 542 38.41 26.13 -16.70
N ASP A 543 38.86 25.76 -15.49
CA ASP A 543 38.15 25.09 -14.36
C ASP A 543 36.87 25.82 -13.90
N THR A 544 35.83 25.79 -14.73
CA THR A 544 34.63 26.62 -14.55
C THR A 544 33.37 25.88 -15.00
N LEU A 545 32.33 25.93 -14.16
CA LEU A 545 30.98 25.42 -14.47
C LEU A 545 30.49 25.85 -15.86
N ARG A 546 30.85 27.07 -16.29
CA ARG A 546 30.46 27.65 -17.58
C ARG A 546 31.16 26.95 -18.75
N GLY A 547 32.46 26.64 -18.64
CA GLY A 547 33.20 25.89 -19.66
C GLY A 547 32.71 24.45 -19.79
N ASP A 548 32.26 23.84 -18.71
CA ASP A 548 31.71 22.47 -18.70
C ASP A 548 30.30 22.42 -19.32
N VAL A 549 29.40 23.31 -18.88
CA VAL A 549 28.07 23.49 -19.48
C VAL A 549 28.18 23.76 -20.98
N GLU A 550 29.08 24.66 -21.41
CA GLU A 550 29.28 24.96 -22.83
C GLU A 550 29.72 23.71 -23.61
N ARG A 551 30.61 22.88 -23.06
CA ARG A 551 31.12 21.70 -23.76
C ARG A 551 30.10 20.55 -23.80
N ILE A 552 29.25 20.40 -22.79
CA ILE A 552 28.10 19.49 -22.84
C ILE A 552 27.08 19.97 -23.88
N VAL A 553 26.68 21.25 -23.83
CA VAL A 553 25.70 21.84 -24.75
C VAL A 553 26.15 21.80 -26.21
N LEU A 554 27.45 22.01 -26.48
CA LEU A 554 28.01 21.96 -27.84
C LEU A 554 28.39 20.55 -28.33
N GLY A 555 28.12 19.48 -27.57
CA GLY A 555 28.53 18.12 -27.96
C GLY A 555 30.04 17.89 -28.03
N LYS A 556 30.82 18.75 -27.37
CA LYS A 556 32.27 18.63 -27.20
C LYS A 556 32.59 17.64 -26.07
N TYR A 557 31.72 17.53 -25.07
CA TYR A 557 31.77 16.47 -24.07
C TYR A 557 31.52 15.12 -24.74
N ARG A 558 32.45 14.18 -24.53
CA ARG A 558 32.31 12.77 -24.87
C ARG A 558 32.83 11.98 -23.67
N PRO A 559 32.03 11.09 -23.05
CA PRO A 559 32.56 10.17 -22.07
C PRO A 559 33.61 9.29 -22.75
N VAL A 560 34.83 9.30 -22.23
CA VAL A 560 35.88 8.37 -22.64
C VAL A 560 35.64 7.06 -21.88
N VAL A 561 35.70 5.91 -22.57
CA VAL A 561 35.60 4.57 -21.95
C VAL A 561 36.98 4.04 -21.57
N SER A 562 37.04 3.08 -20.65
CA SER A 562 38.29 2.42 -20.26
C SER A 562 38.82 1.52 -21.39
N SER A 563 40.12 1.21 -21.36
CA SER A 563 40.76 0.30 -22.33
C SER A 563 40.37 -1.18 -22.17
N THR A 564 39.50 -1.50 -21.23
CA THR A 564 38.90 -2.84 -21.01
C THR A 564 37.39 -2.84 -21.20
N CYS A 565 36.81 -1.75 -21.71
CA CYS A 565 35.39 -1.67 -22.09
C CYS A 565 35.13 -2.51 -23.36
N PRO A 566 34.07 -3.33 -23.40
CA PRO A 566 33.63 -3.99 -24.64
C PRO A 566 33.21 -2.98 -25.73
N ASP A 567 33.55 -3.25 -26.99
CA ASP A 567 33.30 -2.33 -28.13
C ASP A 567 31.81 -2.02 -28.35
N ASP A 568 30.94 -2.99 -28.11
CA ASP A 568 29.48 -2.87 -28.19
C ASP A 568 28.91 -2.00 -27.06
N ILE A 569 29.40 -2.16 -25.83
CA ILE A 569 29.06 -1.31 -24.67
C ILE A 569 29.61 0.11 -24.87
N ALA A 570 30.83 0.26 -25.40
CA ALA A 570 31.38 1.56 -25.76
C ALA A 570 30.51 2.27 -26.82
N ALA A 571 30.08 1.54 -27.86
CA ALA A 571 29.16 2.05 -28.87
C ALA A 571 27.76 2.37 -28.30
N LEU A 572 27.28 1.61 -27.30
CA LEU A 572 26.03 1.84 -26.60
C LEU A 572 26.10 3.14 -25.77
N ILE A 573 27.18 3.35 -25.00
CA ILE A 573 27.45 4.59 -24.26
C ILE A 573 27.42 5.80 -25.19
N GLN A 574 28.14 5.75 -26.32
CA GLN A 574 28.16 6.85 -27.29
C GLN A 574 26.79 7.12 -27.95
N LYS A 575 25.92 6.11 -28.09
CA LYS A 575 24.52 6.30 -28.54
C LYS A 575 23.65 6.94 -27.46
N CYS A 576 23.80 6.55 -26.20
CA CYS A 576 23.03 7.11 -25.09
C CYS A 576 23.32 8.61 -24.87
N VAL A 577 24.57 9.05 -25.03
CA VAL A 577 24.99 10.45 -24.76
C VAL A 577 24.88 11.41 -25.95
N GLN A 578 24.13 11.07 -27.00
CA GLN A 578 23.95 11.95 -28.17
C GLN A 578 23.32 13.31 -27.78
N VAL A 579 23.75 14.39 -28.43
CA VAL A 579 23.28 15.76 -28.14
C VAL A 579 21.78 15.90 -28.43
N ASN A 580 21.35 15.40 -29.59
CA ASN A 580 19.94 15.36 -29.97
C ASN A 580 19.22 14.22 -29.24
N PRO A 581 18.17 14.49 -28.43
CA PRO A 581 17.45 13.45 -27.70
C PRO A 581 16.78 12.38 -28.58
N ARG A 582 16.57 12.66 -29.87
CA ARG A 582 15.96 11.70 -30.83
C ARG A 582 16.94 10.67 -31.38
N ASP A 583 18.24 10.91 -31.26
CA ASP A 583 19.28 10.00 -31.78
C ASP A 583 19.76 9.02 -30.69
N ARG A 584 19.17 9.11 -29.49
CA ARG A 584 19.38 8.21 -28.34
C ARG A 584 18.45 6.99 -28.45
N PRO A 585 18.86 5.81 -27.96
CA PRO A 585 17.99 4.63 -27.87
C PRO A 585 16.86 4.84 -26.83
N THR A 586 15.86 3.96 -26.84
CA THR A 586 14.93 3.80 -25.70
C THR A 586 15.63 3.03 -24.58
N ALA A 587 15.17 3.16 -23.32
CA ALA A 587 15.68 2.34 -22.22
C ALA A 587 15.55 0.83 -22.52
N GLU A 588 14.48 0.43 -23.21
CA GLU A 588 14.24 -0.96 -23.67
C GLU A 588 15.32 -1.43 -24.64
N ALA A 589 15.72 -0.60 -25.61
CA ALA A 589 16.81 -0.91 -26.53
C ALA A 589 18.20 -0.92 -25.85
N VAL A 590 18.37 -0.22 -24.73
CA VAL A 590 19.57 -0.32 -23.88
C VAL A 590 19.54 -1.63 -23.08
N LEU A 591 18.38 -2.02 -22.52
CA LEU A 591 18.23 -3.27 -21.76
C LEU A 591 18.54 -4.50 -22.62
N LEU A 592 18.00 -4.55 -23.85
CA LEU A 592 18.26 -5.61 -24.82
C LEU A 592 19.75 -5.67 -25.24
N ALA A 593 20.45 -4.54 -25.26
CA ALA A 593 21.88 -4.49 -25.54
C ALA A 593 22.74 -4.91 -24.33
N LEU A 594 22.24 -4.77 -23.11
CA LEU A 594 22.89 -5.24 -21.87
C LEU A 594 22.60 -6.72 -21.56
N GLN A 595 21.53 -7.31 -22.12
CA GLN A 595 21.11 -8.68 -21.84
C GLN A 595 22.21 -9.76 -21.97
N PRO A 596 23.16 -9.72 -22.93
CA PRO A 596 24.25 -10.69 -22.99
C PRO A 596 25.11 -10.71 -21.71
N TYR A 597 25.30 -9.55 -21.08
CA TYR A 597 26.12 -9.36 -19.89
C TYR A 597 25.38 -9.66 -18.57
N HIS A 598 24.09 -10.01 -18.63
CA HIS A 598 23.32 -10.43 -17.47
C HIS A 598 23.47 -11.93 -17.16
N HIS A 599 23.74 -12.76 -18.17
CA HIS A 599 23.71 -14.22 -18.04
C HIS A 599 25.04 -14.86 -17.58
N ASP A 600 26.15 -14.12 -17.54
CA ASP A 600 27.47 -14.65 -17.14
C ASP A 600 27.69 -14.71 -15.60
N VAL A 601 26.70 -14.32 -14.79
CA VAL A 601 26.83 -14.27 -13.32
C VAL A 601 25.67 -15.00 -12.62
N ASP A 602 25.74 -16.33 -12.60
CA ASP A 602 24.83 -17.23 -11.86
C ASP A 602 25.15 -17.24 -10.35
N GLY A 603 25.38 -16.05 -9.78
CA GLY A 603 25.85 -15.85 -8.40
C GLY A 603 25.52 -14.47 -7.86
N ALA A 604 25.28 -14.39 -6.55
CA ALA A 604 25.13 -13.11 -5.85
C ALA A 604 26.45 -12.31 -5.88
N VAL A 605 26.35 -11.01 -5.63
CA VAL A 605 27.55 -10.20 -5.35
C VAL A 605 27.99 -10.53 -3.92
N ASP A 606 28.84 -11.55 -3.75
CA ASP A 606 29.46 -11.86 -2.45
C ASP A 606 30.30 -10.65 -1.97
N VAL A 607 29.83 -10.02 -0.87
CA VAL A 607 30.29 -8.74 -0.29
C VAL A 607 31.48 -8.90 0.67
#